data_AF-A0A164UEN1-F1
#
_entry.id   AF-A0A164UEN1-F1
#
_cell.length_a   1.000
_cell.length_b   1.000
_cell.length_c   1.000
_cell.angle_alpha   90.00
_cell.angle_beta   90.00
_cell.angle_gamma   90.00
#
_symmetry.space_group_name_H-M   'P 1'
#
loop_
_entity.id
_entity.type
_entity.pdbx_description
1 polymer ?
#
loop_
_entity_poly.entity_id
_entity_poly.type
_entity_poly.pdbx_seq_one_letter_code
_entity_poly.pdbx_strand_id
1 'polypeptide(L)'
;MVISRDAFICLSSETDQDGRCSSLLQPGELAPGQYTIIFNIEDYFTKSGRESFYPSVQVSQRARPLHAQHLCDQISFNLKNPQEHYHIPLLISPYSYTTYRGS
;
A
#
# COMPACT_ATOMS: atom_id res chain seq x y z
N MET A 1 -0.13 6.49 4.58
CA MET A 1 -0.41 5.09 4.20
C MET A 1 -1.81 4.72 4.65
N VAL A 2 -2.59 4.04 3.82
CA VAL A 2 -3.98 3.66 4.10
C VAL A 2 -4.20 2.19 3.78
N ILE A 3 -4.91 1.45 4.64
CA ILE A 3 -5.46 0.13 4.33
C ILE A 3 -6.96 0.26 4.11
N SER A 4 -7.47 -0.28 3.00
CA SER A 4 -8.89 -0.27 2.66
C SER A 4 -9.43 -1.65 2.26
N ARG A 5 -10.74 -1.85 2.33
CA ARG A 5 -11.46 -3.04 1.84
C ARG A 5 -12.81 -2.61 1.27
N ASP A 6 -13.15 -3.11 0.09
CA ASP A 6 -14.42 -2.80 -0.59
C ASP A 6 -14.70 -1.28 -0.68
N ALA A 7 -13.65 -0.50 -0.97
CA ALA A 7 -13.63 0.98 -1.00
C ALA A 7 -13.80 1.70 0.36
N PHE A 8 -13.89 0.97 1.48
CA PHE A 8 -13.89 1.55 2.83
C PHE A 8 -12.49 1.59 3.42
N ILE A 9 -12.10 2.73 3.99
CA ILE A 9 -10.85 2.86 4.76
C ILE A 9 -11.00 2.05 6.06
N CYS A 10 -10.10 1.11 6.28
CA CYS A 10 -10.02 0.33 7.51
C CYS A 10 -9.03 0.96 8.50
N LEU A 11 -7.83 1.31 8.02
CA LEU A 11 -6.73 1.84 8.85
C LEU A 11 -5.96 2.93 8.08
N SER A 12 -5.37 3.89 8.78
CA SER A 12 -4.47 4.89 8.19
C SER A 12 -3.36 5.28 9.17
N SER A 13 -2.20 5.62 8.63
CA SER A 13 -1.05 6.07 9.43
C SER A 13 0.00 6.75 8.53
N GLU A 14 0.96 7.43 9.15
CA GLU A 14 2.07 8.12 8.47
C GLU A 14 3.38 7.36 8.69
N THR A 15 4.32 7.53 7.76
CA THR A 15 5.67 6.99 7.94
C THR A 15 6.46 7.87 8.90
N ASP A 16 7.31 7.25 9.72
CA ASP A 16 8.31 7.94 10.52
C ASP A 16 9.46 8.52 9.66
N GLN A 17 10.49 9.07 10.33
CA GLN A 17 11.65 9.69 9.68
C GLN A 17 12.49 8.68 8.87
N ASP A 18 12.38 7.39 9.17
CA ASP A 18 13.07 6.30 8.47
C ASP A 18 12.20 5.70 7.34
N GLY A 19 11.02 6.28 7.08
CA GLY A 19 10.08 5.79 6.05
C GLY A 19 9.30 4.54 6.47
N ARG A 20 9.24 4.21 7.76
CA ARG A 20 8.57 3.01 8.29
C ARG A 20 7.24 3.35 8.95
N CYS A 21 6.36 2.36 9.04
CA CYS A 21 5.07 2.51 9.69
C CYS A 21 4.73 1.22 10.44
N SER A 22 5.36 1.03 11.60
CA SER A 22 5.23 -0.19 12.41
C SER A 22 3.87 -0.34 13.09
N SER A 23 3.13 0.76 13.24
CA SER A 23 1.88 0.78 13.97
C SER A 23 0.62 0.62 13.10
N LEU A 24 0.74 0.60 11.76
CA LEU A 24 -0.43 0.67 10.88
C LEU A 24 -1.40 -0.51 11.04
N LEU A 25 -0.87 -1.72 11.29
CA LEU A 25 -1.68 -2.93 11.42
C LEU A 25 -1.16 -3.74 12.61
N GLN A 26 -1.94 -3.80 13.67
CA GLN A 26 -1.65 -4.68 14.80
C GLN A 26 -2.20 -6.10 14.56
N PRO A 27 -1.56 -7.14 15.11
CA PRO A 27 -2.08 -8.51 15.03
C PRO A 27 -3.52 -8.62 15.51
N GLY A 28 -4.39 -9.22 14.68
CA GLY A 28 -5.80 -9.43 14.99
C GLY A 28 -6.74 -8.23 14.77
N GLU A 29 -6.22 -7.07 14.35
CA GLU A 29 -7.03 -5.86 14.13
C GLU A 29 -7.93 -5.98 12.89
N LEU A 30 -7.49 -6.74 11.88
CA LEU A 30 -8.26 -7.02 10.67
C LEU A 30 -8.63 -8.51 10.59
N ALA A 31 -9.87 -8.79 10.21
CA ALA A 31 -10.31 -10.14 9.89
C ALA A 31 -9.63 -10.66 8.61
N PRO A 32 -9.53 -11.99 8.41
CA PRO A 32 -9.02 -12.53 7.16
C PRO A 32 -9.82 -12.01 5.94
N GLY A 33 -9.12 -11.69 4.86
CA GLY A 33 -9.77 -11.10 3.69
C GLY A 33 -8.83 -10.37 2.75
N GLN A 34 -9.43 -9.78 1.71
CA GLN A 34 -8.71 -8.95 0.75
C GLN A 34 -8.76 -7.49 1.19
N TYR A 35 -7.59 -6.86 1.21
CA TYR A 35 -7.37 -5.49 1.60
C TYR A 35 -6.47 -4.81 0.59
N THR A 36 -6.53 -3.50 0.49
CA THR A 36 -5.67 -2.70 -0.37
C THR A 36 -4.77 -1.86 0.51
N ILE A 37 -3.51 -1.68 0.14
CA ILE A 37 -2.64 -0.69 0.78
C ILE A 37 -2.29 0.43 -0.21
N ILE A 38 -2.48 1.67 0.22
CA ILE A 38 -2.26 2.88 -0.57
C ILE A 38 -1.14 3.69 0.08
N PHE A 39 -0.09 3.97 -0.71
CA PHE A 39 0.99 4.87 -0.37
C PHE A 39 0.75 6.22 -1.05
N ASN A 40 0.46 7.23 -0.23
CA ASN A 40 0.37 8.62 -0.68
C ASN A 40 1.79 9.18 -0.79
N ILE A 41 2.26 9.37 -2.03
CA ILE A 41 3.64 9.75 -2.35
C ILE A 41 3.76 11.16 -2.94
N GLU A 42 2.64 11.81 -3.21
CA GLU A 42 2.59 13.15 -3.80
C GLU A 42 3.35 14.17 -2.94
N ASP A 43 3.05 14.19 -1.63
CA ASP A 43 3.74 15.06 -0.68
C ASP A 43 5.24 14.74 -0.57
N TYR A 44 5.63 13.46 -0.73
CA TYR A 44 7.02 13.04 -0.66
C TYR A 44 7.85 13.62 -1.81
N PHE A 45 7.34 13.56 -3.04
CA PHE A 45 8.01 14.11 -4.21
C PHE A 45 7.91 15.65 -4.28
N THR A 46 6.76 16.21 -3.91
CA THR A 46 6.56 17.67 -3.85
C THR A 46 7.55 18.34 -2.89
N LYS A 47 7.74 17.78 -1.68
CA LYS A 47 8.72 18.30 -0.70
C LYS A 47 10.17 18.27 -1.19
N SER A 48 10.50 17.35 -2.10
CA SER A 48 11.85 17.23 -2.67
C SER A 48 12.02 17.99 -3.99
N GLY A 49 11.00 18.73 -4.44
CA GLY A 49 11.04 19.51 -5.69
C GLY A 49 11.12 18.65 -6.94
N ARG A 50 10.68 17.39 -6.85
CA ARG A 50 10.72 16.43 -7.95
C ARG A 50 9.30 16.12 -8.38
N GLU A 51 9.06 16.07 -9.69
CA GLU A 51 7.81 15.51 -10.19
C GLU A 51 7.87 13.98 -10.11
N SER A 52 6.71 13.37 -9.84
CA SER A 52 6.51 11.93 -9.90
C SER A 52 5.57 11.63 -11.06
N PHE A 53 5.86 10.57 -11.81
CA PHE A 53 4.94 10.05 -12.80
C PHE A 53 3.68 9.44 -12.16
N TYR A 54 3.78 9.02 -10.90
CA TYR A 54 2.72 8.37 -10.16
C TYR A 54 2.08 9.34 -9.14
N PRO A 55 0.75 9.57 -9.18
CA PRO A 55 0.06 10.39 -8.20
C PRO A 55 -0.07 9.67 -6.83
N SER A 56 -0.18 8.35 -6.84
CA SER A 56 -0.10 7.48 -5.66
C SER A 56 0.44 6.11 -6.09
N VAL A 57 0.98 5.31 -5.15
CA VAL A 57 1.31 3.90 -5.43
C VAL A 57 0.46 3.01 -4.54
N GLN A 58 -0.22 2.06 -5.16
CA GLN A 58 -1.02 1.06 -4.48
C GLN A 58 -0.48 -0.33 -4.83
N VAL A 59 -0.44 -1.25 -3.85
CA VAL A 59 0.45 -2.43 -3.86
C VAL A 59 -0.28 -3.75 -3.58
N SER A 60 0.11 -4.84 -4.27
CA SER A 60 -0.38 -6.19 -3.91
C SER A 60 0.33 -7.42 -4.47
N GLN A 61 -0.04 -8.57 -3.87
CA GLN A 61 0.25 -9.91 -4.38
C GLN A 61 -1.03 -10.73 -4.71
N ARG A 62 -1.09 -11.11 -6.01
CA ARG A 62 -1.99 -12.00 -6.79
C ARG A 62 -3.23 -11.40 -7.47
N ALA A 63 -3.31 -11.64 -8.78
CA ALA A 63 -4.21 -11.06 -9.79
C ALA A 63 -5.64 -11.66 -9.85
N ARG A 64 -6.62 -10.82 -10.22
CA ARG A 64 -7.89 -11.23 -10.85
C ARG A 64 -7.95 -10.64 -12.28
N PRO A 65 -8.75 -11.24 -13.20
CA PRO A 65 -8.72 -10.85 -14.60
C PRO A 65 -9.29 -9.46 -14.83
N LEU A 66 -8.60 -8.74 -15.72
CA LEU A 66 -9.03 -7.56 -16.47
C LEU A 66 -10.53 -7.58 -16.79
N HIS A 67 -11.28 -6.56 -16.37
CA HIS A 67 -12.32 -5.85 -17.14
C HIS A 67 -13.02 -4.83 -16.21
N ALA A 68 -12.42 -3.65 -16.03
CA ALA A 68 -13.11 -2.37 -15.72
C ALA A 68 -12.10 -1.19 -15.63
N GLN A 69 -11.56 -0.82 -16.79
CA GLN A 69 -11.35 0.54 -17.35
C GLN A 69 -11.05 1.80 -16.49
N HIS A 70 -10.61 1.71 -15.24
CA HIS A 70 -9.85 2.79 -14.57
C HIS A 70 -8.66 2.20 -13.78
N LEU A 71 -7.77 1.54 -14.53
CA LEU A 71 -6.57 0.85 -14.05
C LEU A 71 -5.40 1.83 -13.89
N CYS A 72 -5.52 2.83 -13.03
CA CYS A 72 -4.34 3.48 -12.48
C CYS A 72 -4.09 2.84 -11.11
N ASP A 73 -3.34 1.75 -11.14
CA ASP A 73 -2.59 1.15 -10.03
C ASP A 73 -3.36 0.61 -8.83
N GLN A 74 -4.61 0.13 -9.01
CA GLN A 74 -5.26 -0.57 -7.91
C GLN A 74 -4.77 -2.01 -7.70
N ILE A 75 -4.15 -2.29 -6.55
CA ILE A 75 -3.66 -3.61 -6.18
C ILE A 75 -4.02 -3.92 -4.69
N SER A 76 -4.53 -5.14 -4.39
CA SER A 76 -5.03 -5.63 -3.06
C SER A 76 -4.35 -6.91 -2.49
N PHE A 77 -3.93 -6.97 -1.22
CA PHE A 77 -3.33 -8.11 -0.48
C PHE A 77 -4.35 -8.99 0.25
N ASN A 78 -4.03 -10.28 0.46
CA ASN A 78 -4.86 -11.22 1.23
C ASN A 78 -4.26 -11.48 2.62
N LEU A 79 -4.96 -11.02 3.65
CA LEU A 79 -4.67 -11.35 5.04
C LEU A 79 -5.24 -12.74 5.34
N LYS A 80 -4.38 -13.77 5.41
CA LYS A 80 -4.81 -15.15 5.69
C LYS A 80 -4.83 -15.45 7.17
N ASN A 81 -3.75 -15.10 7.85
CA ASN A 81 -3.58 -15.24 9.29
C ASN A 81 -3.42 -13.85 9.91
N PRO A 82 -4.40 -13.33 10.65
CA PRO A 82 -4.33 -12.02 11.26
C PRO A 82 -3.24 -11.87 12.34
N GLN A 83 -2.68 -12.99 12.82
CA GLN A 83 -1.64 -13.00 13.84
C GLN A 83 -0.23 -12.99 13.23
N GLU A 84 -0.10 -13.19 11.91
CA GLU A 84 1.18 -13.08 11.22
C GLU A 84 1.60 -11.62 11.03
N HIS A 85 2.91 -11.40 11.03
CA HIS A 85 3.49 -10.14 10.61
C HIS A 85 3.46 -10.03 9.07
N TYR A 86 2.98 -8.90 8.56
CA TYR A 86 2.99 -8.59 7.12
C TYR A 86 3.85 -7.36 6.87
N HIS A 87 5.05 -7.60 6.33
CA HIS A 87 5.92 -6.53 5.88
C HIS A 87 5.72 -6.30 4.38
N ILE A 88 5.30 -5.08 4.00
CA ILE A 88 5.02 -4.73 2.60
C ILE A 88 5.81 -3.46 2.25
N PRO A 89 7.07 -3.59 1.78
CA PRO A 89 7.90 -2.45 1.41
C PRO A 89 7.43 -1.79 0.11
N LEU A 90 7.68 -0.48 0.00
CA LEU A 90 7.62 0.27 -1.26
C LEU A 90 9.00 0.88 -1.53
N LEU A 91 9.66 0.44 -2.60
CA LEU A 91 10.83 1.09 -3.16
C LEU A 91 10.38 1.97 -4.32
N ILE A 92 10.70 3.26 -4.27
CA ILE A 92 10.17 4.21 -5.24
C ILE A 92 11.20 5.20 -5.78
N SER A 93 11.10 5.45 -7.09
CA SER A 93 11.72 6.55 -7.82
C SER A 93 10.62 7.30 -8.60
N PRO A 94 10.89 8.50 -9.15
CA PRO A 94 9.90 9.25 -9.92
C PRO A 94 9.22 8.50 -11.06
N TYR A 95 9.89 7.49 -11.64
CA TYR A 95 9.42 6.78 -12.85
C TYR A 95 9.46 5.25 -12.71
N SER A 96 9.69 4.74 -11.50
CA SER A 96 9.63 3.31 -11.23
C SER A 96 9.29 3.05 -9.77
N TYR A 97 8.54 1.99 -9.48
CA TYR A 97 8.42 1.48 -8.12
C TYR A 97 8.52 -0.05 -8.10
N THR A 98 8.80 -0.60 -6.93
CA THR A 98 8.79 -2.04 -6.69
C THR A 98 8.27 -2.31 -5.28
N THR A 99 7.56 -3.43 -5.15
CA THR A 99 6.99 -3.86 -3.89
C THR A 99 6.95 -5.40 -3.82
N TYR A 100 6.92 -5.95 -2.61
CA TYR A 100 6.93 -7.38 -2.36
C TYR A 100 6.43 -7.69 -0.93
N ARG A 101 6.16 -8.97 -0.64
CA ARG A 101 5.99 -9.44 0.75
C ARG A 101 7.38 -9.68 1.34
N GLY A 102 7.79 -8.85 2.29
CA GLY A 102 8.98 -9.06 3.11
C GLY A 102 8.74 -10.11 4.21
N SER A 103 9.83 -10.56 4.82
CA SER A 103 9.81 -11.33 6.08
C SER A 103 9.42 -10.44 7.25
#